data_AF-A0A1L3ZAZ7-F1
#
_entry.id   AF-A0A1L3ZAZ7-F1
#
_cell.length_a   1.000
_cell.length_b   1.000
_cell.length_c   1.000
_cell.angle_alpha   90.00
_cell.angle_beta   90.00
_cell.angle_gamma   90.00
#
_symmetry.space_group_name_H-M   'P 1'
#
loop_
_entity.id
_entity.type
_entity.pdbx_description
1 polymer ?
#
loop_
_entity_poly.entity_id
_entity_poly.type
_entity_poly.pdbx_seq_one_letter_code
_entity_poly.pdbx_strand_id
1 'polypeptide(L)'
;MRKTMAVGLAALIAIYFLGGMSARHQIFPWPQLSALKKQVVGEKVGAPSRYTFDDKERLIGDESKTLVTCPPQTDRTAVLLILGQSNAANYGGQRHRSNYGARVVNAFDKRCYIAASPLLGSTNTRGEYWTLLANNLIASGQNDNVILAPLAYSGSEVARWAAGGDFNPVLVDTVKQLQDSGYRVTNVLWVQGEADLVMGTTAEAYQERFMSMVNTLRQHGVEAPVYISIASKCLEPSNGGFKEHIPDNAVVRAQMALSKSGHGIREGVNSDALLDGDDRYDDCHFGSTGGEKASQAWLNLLRSDGRLESSR
;
A
#
# COMPACT_ATOMS: atom_id res chain seq x y z
N MET A 1 26.92 -39.19 -43.22
CA MET A 1 25.86 -38.16 -43.15
C MET A 1 25.16 -38.10 -41.79
N ARG A 2 24.59 -39.20 -41.26
CA ARG A 2 23.85 -39.17 -39.98
C ARG A 2 24.69 -38.75 -38.75
N LYS A 3 25.94 -39.22 -38.66
CA LYS A 3 26.87 -38.84 -37.57
C LYS A 3 27.32 -37.38 -37.66
N THR A 4 27.59 -36.87 -38.87
CA THR A 4 27.96 -35.47 -39.08
C THR A 4 26.82 -34.50 -38.77
N MET A 5 25.57 -34.86 -39.08
CA MET A 5 24.40 -34.06 -38.72
C MET A 5 24.15 -34.06 -37.20
N ALA A 6 24.35 -35.19 -36.51
CA ALA A 6 24.20 -35.27 -35.05
C ALA A 6 25.25 -34.41 -34.31
N VAL A 7 26.50 -34.42 -34.78
CA VAL A 7 27.56 -33.55 -34.23
C VAL A 7 27.26 -32.08 -34.47
N GLY A 8 26.76 -31.72 -35.66
CA GLY A 8 26.34 -30.34 -35.97
C GLY A 8 25.19 -29.85 -35.09
N LEU A 9 24.18 -30.69 -34.84
CA LEU A 9 23.05 -30.35 -33.97
C LEU A 9 23.49 -30.17 -32.51
N ALA A 10 24.35 -31.06 -32.00
CA ALA A 10 24.89 -30.95 -30.64
C ALA A 10 25.72 -29.66 -30.45
N ALA A 11 26.51 -29.26 -31.46
CA ALA A 11 27.27 -28.02 -31.44
C ALA A 11 26.35 -26.79 -31.40
N LEU A 12 25.27 -26.77 -32.19
CA LEU A 12 24.30 -25.66 -32.16
C LEU A 12 23.60 -25.52 -30.80
N ILE A 13 23.21 -26.64 -30.19
CA ILE A 13 22.61 -26.66 -28.86
C ILE A 13 23.60 -26.12 -27.83
N ALA A 14 24.84 -26.60 -27.84
CA ALA A 14 25.88 -26.12 -26.93
C ALA A 14 26.12 -24.61 -27.09
N ILE A 15 26.21 -24.09 -28.32
CA ILE A 15 26.36 -22.67 -28.60
C ILE A 15 25.17 -21.85 -28.09
N TYR A 16 23.94 -22.34 -28.28
CA TYR A 16 22.73 -21.67 -27.76
C TYR A 16 22.73 -21.59 -26.23
N PHE A 17 23.05 -22.69 -25.54
CA PHE A 17 23.16 -22.71 -24.08
C PHE A 17 24.30 -21.84 -23.56
N LEU A 18 25.49 -21.91 -24.19
CA LEU A 18 26.62 -21.04 -23.88
C LEU A 18 26.27 -19.56 -24.07
N GLY A 19 25.54 -19.22 -25.12
CA GLY A 19 25.03 -17.87 -25.37
C GLY A 19 24.05 -17.40 -24.30
N GLY A 20 23.08 -18.24 -23.92
CA GLY A 20 22.14 -17.95 -22.84
C GLY A 20 22.81 -17.78 -21.48
N MET A 21 23.79 -18.63 -21.16
CA MET A 21 24.61 -18.53 -19.95
C MET A 21 25.48 -17.27 -19.96
N SER A 22 26.11 -16.96 -21.09
CA SER A 22 26.90 -15.74 -21.29
C SER A 22 26.05 -14.49 -21.07
N ALA A 23 24.80 -14.47 -21.56
CA ALA A 23 23.86 -13.38 -21.33
C ALA A 23 23.42 -13.26 -19.87
N ARG A 24 23.08 -14.38 -19.21
CA ARG A 24 22.63 -14.41 -17.82
C ARG A 24 23.71 -14.00 -16.83
N HIS A 25 24.95 -14.42 -17.07
CA HIS A 25 26.07 -14.24 -16.14
C HIS A 25 27.05 -13.14 -16.56
N GLN A 26 26.74 -12.36 -17.60
CA GLN A 26 27.61 -11.27 -18.10
C GLN A 26 29.02 -11.76 -18.49
N ILE A 27 29.12 -12.97 -19.03
CA ILE A 27 30.40 -13.57 -19.46
C ILE A 27 30.68 -13.12 -20.89
N PHE A 28 31.96 -12.93 -21.23
CA PHE A 28 32.40 -12.66 -22.61
C PHE A 28 31.72 -13.62 -23.62
N PRO A 29 31.23 -13.14 -24.78
CA PRO A 29 31.30 -11.77 -25.28
C PRO A 29 30.05 -10.90 -25.02
N TRP A 30 29.10 -11.35 -24.18
CA TRP A 30 27.81 -10.65 -24.02
C TRP A 30 27.93 -9.19 -23.58
N PRO A 31 28.77 -8.81 -22.60
CA PRO A 31 28.91 -7.40 -22.22
C PRO A 31 29.35 -6.51 -23.39
N GLN A 32 30.28 -6.99 -24.23
CA GLN A 32 30.79 -6.26 -25.40
C GLN A 32 29.71 -6.14 -26.48
N LEU A 33 28.99 -7.23 -26.77
CA LEU A 33 27.91 -7.25 -27.75
C LEU A 33 26.73 -6.37 -27.30
N SER A 34 26.40 -6.38 -26.02
CA SER A 34 25.37 -5.53 -25.43
C SER A 34 25.74 -4.05 -25.50
N ALA A 35 26.98 -3.69 -25.14
CA ALA A 35 27.48 -2.33 -25.26
C ALA A 35 27.51 -1.84 -26.72
N LEU A 36 27.97 -2.68 -27.65
CA LEU A 36 27.95 -2.36 -29.07
C LEU A 36 26.52 -2.19 -29.59
N LYS A 37 25.58 -3.06 -29.18
CA LYS A 37 24.16 -2.92 -29.52
C LYS A 37 23.59 -1.59 -29.03
N LYS A 38 23.91 -1.16 -27.80
CA LYS A 38 23.48 0.13 -27.27
C LYS A 38 24.04 1.31 -28.09
N GLN A 39 25.28 1.22 -28.56
CA GLN A 39 25.92 2.26 -29.38
C GLN A 39 25.38 2.29 -30.82
N VAL A 40 25.13 1.13 -31.43
CA VAL A 40 24.75 1.03 -32.87
C VAL A 40 23.25 1.19 -33.08
N VAL A 41 22.43 0.62 -32.20
CA VAL A 41 20.96 0.57 -32.36
C VAL A 41 20.27 1.68 -31.56
N GLY A 42 20.99 2.34 -30.64
CA GLY A 42 20.39 3.18 -29.62
C GLY A 42 19.63 2.37 -28.59
N GLU A 43 19.47 2.92 -27.38
CA GLU A 43 18.56 2.34 -26.40
C GLU A 43 17.14 2.57 -26.91
N LYS A 44 16.42 1.50 -27.29
CA LYS A 44 14.98 1.59 -27.56
C LYS A 44 14.35 2.05 -26.25
N VAL A 45 14.04 3.34 -26.14
CA VAL A 45 13.21 3.86 -25.06
C VAL A 45 11.94 3.03 -25.09
N GLY A 46 11.71 2.25 -24.03
CA GLY A 46 10.51 1.42 -23.93
C GLY A 46 9.27 2.30 -24.14
N ALA A 47 8.20 1.72 -24.66
CA ALA A 47 6.93 2.44 -24.71
C ALA A 47 6.64 3.04 -23.32
N PRO A 48 6.19 4.30 -23.23
CA PRO A 48 5.96 4.95 -21.95
C PRO A 48 4.99 4.10 -21.12
N SER A 49 5.28 4.00 -19.82
CA SER A 49 4.39 3.30 -18.88
C SER A 49 3.05 4.03 -18.83
N ARG A 50 1.94 3.27 -18.79
CA ARG A 50 0.59 3.82 -18.53
C ARG A 50 0.45 4.47 -17.15
N TYR A 51 1.42 4.25 -16.27
CA TYR A 51 1.47 4.79 -14.92
C TYR A 51 2.43 5.98 -14.83
N THR A 52 2.00 7.02 -14.14
CA THR A 52 2.82 8.19 -13.79
C THR A 52 3.09 8.20 -12.30
N PHE A 53 4.34 8.46 -11.91
CA PHE A 53 4.77 8.55 -10.51
C PHE A 53 5.33 9.94 -10.21
N ASP A 54 5.21 10.39 -8.96
CA ASP A 54 5.93 11.58 -8.48
C ASP A 54 7.38 11.26 -8.09
N ASP A 55 8.10 12.28 -7.60
CA ASP A 55 9.49 12.21 -7.16
C ASP A 55 9.72 11.25 -5.98
N LYS A 56 8.65 10.87 -5.27
CA LYS A 56 8.65 9.95 -4.12
C LYS A 56 8.04 8.59 -4.48
N GLU A 57 7.98 8.27 -5.77
CA GLU A 57 7.48 7.01 -6.32
C GLU A 57 5.99 6.72 -6.02
N ARG A 58 5.21 7.74 -5.64
CA ARG A 58 3.78 7.60 -5.45
C ARG A 58 3.09 7.55 -6.79
N LEU A 59 2.15 6.62 -6.98
CA LEU A 59 1.34 6.56 -8.18
C LEU A 59 0.38 7.77 -8.23
N ILE A 60 0.60 8.67 -9.18
CA ILE A 60 -0.20 9.89 -9.36
C ILE A 60 -1.05 9.88 -10.63
N GLY A 61 -0.79 8.94 -11.55
CA GLY A 61 -1.55 8.80 -12.77
C GLY A 61 -1.63 7.37 -13.27
N ASP A 62 -2.78 6.99 -13.82
CA ASP A 62 -3.02 5.75 -14.54
C ASP A 62 -4.03 6.04 -15.65
N GLU A 63 -3.64 5.85 -16.90
CA GLU A 63 -4.47 6.13 -18.09
C GLU A 63 -5.78 5.35 -18.16
N SER A 64 -5.91 4.25 -17.40
CA SER A 64 -7.12 3.42 -17.32
C SER A 64 -8.15 3.90 -16.30
N LYS A 65 -7.84 4.96 -15.53
CA LYS A 65 -8.73 5.48 -14.48
C LYS A 65 -9.96 6.16 -15.07
N THR A 66 -11.13 5.78 -14.58
CA THR A 66 -12.40 6.40 -14.96
C THR A 66 -12.71 7.60 -14.05
N LEU A 67 -12.49 8.82 -14.55
CA LEU A 67 -12.86 10.06 -13.86
C LEU A 67 -14.38 10.17 -13.72
N VAL A 68 -14.85 10.59 -12.54
CA VAL A 68 -16.25 10.83 -12.22
C VAL A 68 -16.40 12.10 -11.40
N THR A 69 -17.61 12.66 -11.36
CA THR A 69 -17.94 13.71 -10.40
C THR A 69 -17.78 13.15 -8.99
N CYS A 70 -17.08 13.90 -8.13
CA CYS A 70 -16.96 13.55 -6.73
C CYS A 70 -18.34 13.48 -6.07
N PRO A 71 -18.74 12.34 -5.48
CA PRO A 71 -20.03 12.23 -4.80
C PRO A 71 -20.08 13.18 -3.59
N PRO A 72 -21.22 13.85 -3.33
CA PRO A 72 -21.34 14.71 -2.16
C PRO A 72 -21.24 13.89 -0.87
N GLN A 73 -20.57 14.44 0.14
CA GLN A 73 -20.54 13.81 1.45
C GLN A 73 -21.86 13.99 2.19
N THR A 74 -22.43 12.89 2.64
CA THR A 74 -23.58 12.82 3.54
C THR A 74 -23.19 12.13 4.85
N ASP A 75 -24.10 12.07 5.81
CA ASP A 75 -23.88 11.32 7.07
C ASP A 75 -23.66 9.81 6.85
N ARG A 76 -24.09 9.28 5.69
CA ARG A 76 -23.87 7.89 5.27
C ARG A 76 -22.67 7.72 4.34
N THR A 77 -21.81 8.73 4.21
CA THR A 77 -20.59 8.65 3.39
C THR A 77 -19.38 8.38 4.27
N ALA A 78 -18.66 7.29 3.98
CA ALA A 78 -17.35 7.03 4.61
C ALA A 78 -16.25 7.72 3.80
N VAL A 79 -15.39 8.50 4.45
CA VAL A 79 -14.19 9.09 3.87
C VAL A 79 -12.99 8.51 4.60
N LEU A 80 -12.33 7.55 3.95
CA LEU A 80 -11.24 6.76 4.53
C LEU A 80 -9.91 7.38 4.11
N LEU A 81 -9.22 8.03 5.05
CA LEU A 81 -7.83 8.43 4.89
C LEU A 81 -6.96 7.22 5.26
N ILE A 82 -6.31 6.63 4.27
CA ILE A 82 -5.54 5.39 4.44
C ILE A 82 -4.06 5.74 4.45
N LEU A 83 -3.38 5.44 5.55
CA LEU A 83 -2.00 5.83 5.80
C LEU A 83 -1.13 4.61 6.12
N GLY A 84 0.17 4.72 5.85
CA GLY A 84 1.16 3.76 6.30
C GLY A 84 2.11 3.30 5.19
N GLN A 85 2.49 2.02 5.22
CA GLN A 85 3.52 1.47 4.33
C GLN A 85 2.97 0.52 3.26
N SER A 86 3.79 -0.45 2.80
CA SER A 86 3.45 -1.33 1.68
C SER A 86 2.12 -2.07 1.85
N ASN A 87 1.81 -2.59 3.04
CA ASN A 87 0.53 -3.25 3.35
C ASN A 87 -0.68 -2.29 3.45
N ALA A 88 -0.44 -0.96 3.45
CA ALA A 88 -1.48 0.05 3.21
C ALA A 88 -1.52 0.52 1.74
N ALA A 89 -0.45 0.30 0.98
CA ALA A 89 -0.26 0.76 -0.40
C ALA A 89 -0.69 -0.29 -1.43
N ASN A 90 -0.30 -0.11 -2.70
CA ASN A 90 -0.68 -1.00 -3.81
C ASN A 90 0.24 -2.23 -3.92
N TYR A 91 0.46 -2.94 -2.82
CA TYR A 91 1.27 -4.17 -2.79
C TYR A 91 0.44 -5.44 -2.68
N GLY A 92 -0.88 -5.35 -2.50
CA GLY A 92 -1.75 -6.52 -2.40
C GLY A 92 -1.66 -7.43 -3.62
N GLY A 93 -1.67 -8.74 -3.39
CA GLY A 93 -1.57 -9.76 -4.45
C GLY A 93 -2.76 -9.77 -5.40
N GLN A 94 -3.93 -9.27 -4.97
CA GLN A 94 -5.16 -9.26 -5.74
C GLN A 94 -5.64 -7.83 -6.04
N ARG A 95 -5.98 -7.56 -7.30
CA ARG A 95 -6.62 -6.31 -7.71
C ARG A 95 -8.12 -6.37 -7.54
N HIS A 96 -8.69 -5.25 -7.13
CA HIS A 96 -10.12 -5.07 -6.92
C HIS A 96 -10.64 -3.89 -7.73
N ARG A 97 -11.96 -3.84 -7.90
CA ARG A 97 -12.69 -2.72 -8.50
C ARG A 97 -13.99 -2.49 -7.78
N SER A 98 -14.52 -1.28 -7.87
CA SER A 98 -15.84 -0.93 -7.37
C SER A 98 -16.90 -1.82 -8.03
N ASN A 99 -17.71 -2.47 -7.21
CA ASN A 99 -18.92 -3.18 -7.63
C ASN A 99 -20.13 -2.23 -7.73
N TYR A 100 -19.96 -0.97 -7.31
CA TYR A 100 -21.02 0.03 -7.17
C TYR A 100 -20.74 1.31 -7.97
N GLY A 101 -19.85 1.23 -8.96
CA GLY A 101 -19.47 2.36 -9.82
C GLY A 101 -19.01 3.57 -9.02
N ALA A 102 -19.57 4.74 -9.32
CA ALA A 102 -19.22 6.03 -8.72
C ALA A 102 -19.61 6.19 -7.23
N ARG A 103 -20.21 5.17 -6.60
CA ARG A 103 -20.45 5.16 -5.15
C ARG A 103 -19.22 4.74 -4.35
N VAL A 104 -18.23 4.13 -5.00
CA VAL A 104 -16.94 3.80 -4.38
C VAL A 104 -15.85 4.40 -5.25
N VAL A 105 -15.21 5.46 -4.74
CA VAL A 105 -14.27 6.27 -5.51
C VAL A 105 -12.92 6.39 -4.82
N ASN A 106 -11.88 6.52 -5.63
CA ASN A 106 -10.54 6.92 -5.21
C ASN A 106 -10.43 8.44 -5.39
N ALA A 107 -10.30 9.17 -4.29
CA ALA A 107 -10.07 10.60 -4.29
C ALA A 107 -8.55 10.87 -4.34
N PHE A 108 -8.12 11.66 -5.32
CA PHE A 108 -6.72 12.05 -5.48
C PHE A 108 -6.64 13.37 -6.25
N ASP A 109 -5.81 14.30 -5.80
CA ASP A 109 -5.59 15.60 -6.44
C ASP A 109 -6.92 16.33 -6.77
N LYS A 110 -7.79 16.42 -5.76
CA LYS A 110 -9.13 17.03 -5.82
C LYS A 110 -10.08 16.45 -6.87
N ARG A 111 -9.77 15.27 -7.40
CA ARG A 111 -10.55 14.54 -8.41
C ARG A 111 -10.98 13.19 -7.84
N CYS A 112 -12.06 12.65 -8.39
CA CYS A 112 -12.58 11.34 -8.00
C CYS A 112 -12.59 10.40 -9.20
N TYR A 113 -12.10 9.18 -8.98
CA TYR A 113 -12.07 8.12 -9.97
C TYR A 113 -12.85 6.93 -9.45
N ILE A 114 -13.58 6.21 -10.30
CA ILE A 114 -14.18 4.93 -9.86
C ILE A 114 -13.05 4.05 -9.30
N ALA A 115 -13.21 3.56 -8.07
CA ALA A 115 -12.13 2.82 -7.41
C ALA A 115 -11.82 1.54 -8.20
N ALA A 116 -10.57 1.40 -8.59
CA ALA A 116 -10.01 0.23 -9.23
C ALA A 116 -8.51 0.21 -8.93
N SER A 117 -8.00 -0.94 -8.46
CA SER A 117 -6.58 -1.07 -8.13
C SER A 117 -5.72 -0.98 -9.41
N PRO A 118 -4.51 -0.40 -9.33
CA PRO A 118 -3.92 0.26 -8.16
C PRO A 118 -4.57 1.61 -7.87
N LEU A 119 -4.73 1.98 -6.60
CA LEU A 119 -5.25 3.30 -6.21
C LEU A 119 -4.19 4.38 -6.39
N LEU A 120 -4.58 5.55 -6.89
CA LEU A 120 -3.75 6.75 -6.91
C LEU A 120 -3.55 7.24 -5.47
N GLY A 121 -2.37 7.81 -5.19
CA GLY A 121 -2.02 8.32 -3.87
C GLY A 121 -1.08 7.40 -3.07
N SER A 122 -0.81 6.18 -3.56
CA SER A 122 0.10 5.24 -2.91
C SER A 122 1.18 4.72 -3.85
N THR A 123 2.26 4.21 -3.27
CA THR A 123 3.34 3.54 -4.01
C THR A 123 2.88 2.22 -4.65
N ASN A 124 3.60 1.79 -5.71
CA ASN A 124 3.39 0.55 -6.48
C ASN A 124 2.10 0.54 -7.34
N THR A 125 1.93 -0.53 -8.13
CA THR A 125 0.88 -0.70 -9.14
C THR A 125 0.16 -2.05 -9.06
N ARG A 126 0.33 -2.83 -7.98
CA ARG A 126 -0.38 -4.12 -7.80
C ARG A 126 -1.82 -3.88 -7.31
N GLY A 127 -2.30 -4.73 -6.41
CA GLY A 127 -3.62 -4.65 -5.80
C GLY A 127 -3.60 -3.97 -4.44
N GLU A 128 -4.78 -3.80 -3.87
CA GLU A 128 -4.99 -3.36 -2.49
C GLU A 128 -6.39 -3.82 -2.03
N TYR A 129 -6.57 -4.05 -0.73
CA TYR A 129 -7.82 -4.59 -0.17
C TYR A 129 -8.81 -3.50 0.30
N TRP A 130 -8.47 -2.22 0.18
CA TRP A 130 -9.33 -1.09 0.55
C TRP A 130 -10.51 -0.93 -0.39
N THR A 131 -10.33 -1.18 -1.70
CA THR A 131 -11.45 -1.25 -2.65
C THR A 131 -12.41 -2.39 -2.29
N LEU A 132 -11.89 -3.53 -1.84
CA LEU A 132 -12.71 -4.63 -1.33
C LEU A 132 -13.46 -4.22 -0.05
N LEU A 133 -12.78 -3.57 0.90
CA LEU A 133 -13.41 -3.03 2.11
C LEU A 133 -14.55 -2.06 1.77
N ALA A 134 -14.32 -1.15 0.83
CA ALA A 134 -15.32 -0.16 0.42
C ALA A 134 -16.55 -0.81 -0.22
N ASN A 135 -16.34 -1.83 -1.08
CA ASN A 135 -17.44 -2.63 -1.60
C ASN A 135 -18.25 -3.28 -0.46
N ASN A 136 -17.56 -3.85 0.53
CA ASN A 136 -18.19 -4.50 1.67
C ASN A 136 -18.96 -3.50 2.57
N LEU A 137 -18.46 -2.28 2.73
CA LEU A 137 -19.16 -1.21 3.46
C LEU A 137 -20.49 -0.84 2.79
N ILE A 138 -20.50 -0.67 1.45
CA ILE A 138 -21.75 -0.44 0.71
C ILE A 138 -22.68 -1.66 0.79
N ALA A 139 -22.15 -2.87 0.55
CA ALA A 139 -22.93 -4.11 0.57
C ALA A 139 -23.61 -4.36 1.93
N SER A 140 -22.96 -3.95 3.02
CA SER A 140 -23.51 -4.07 4.37
C SER A 140 -24.68 -3.12 4.68
N GLY A 141 -24.96 -2.15 3.80
CA GLY A 141 -26.01 -1.14 3.97
C GLY A 141 -25.67 0.00 4.93
N GLN A 142 -24.44 0.04 5.46
CA GLN A 142 -23.99 1.10 6.37
C GLN A 142 -23.73 2.42 5.67
N ASN A 143 -23.14 2.34 4.47
CA ASN A 143 -22.71 3.51 3.72
C ASN A 143 -23.39 3.56 2.36
N ASP A 144 -23.68 4.78 1.93
CA ASP A 144 -24.20 5.02 0.58
C ASP A 144 -23.07 5.33 -0.39
N ASN A 145 -22.01 5.99 0.08
CA ASN A 145 -20.79 6.26 -0.67
C ASN A 145 -19.56 5.95 0.18
N VAL A 146 -18.47 5.52 -0.46
CA VAL A 146 -17.15 5.37 0.18
C VAL A 146 -16.10 6.08 -0.66
N ILE A 147 -15.36 6.97 -0.03
CA ILE A 147 -14.26 7.75 -0.60
C ILE A 147 -12.97 7.18 -0.04
N LEU A 148 -12.13 6.63 -0.92
CA LEU A 148 -10.81 6.11 -0.60
C LEU A 148 -9.76 7.17 -0.92
N ALA A 149 -9.09 7.68 0.10
CA ALA A 149 -8.00 8.64 -0.03
C ALA A 149 -6.72 8.03 0.54
N PRO A 150 -6.03 7.17 -0.22
CA PRO A 150 -4.81 6.54 0.26
C PRO A 150 -3.60 7.47 0.08
N LEU A 151 -2.75 7.45 1.09
CA LEU A 151 -1.43 8.05 1.13
C LEU A 151 -0.52 7.06 1.84
N ALA A 152 0.13 6.16 1.09
CA ALA A 152 0.98 5.13 1.67
C ALA A 152 2.25 4.88 0.86
N TYR A 153 3.37 4.80 1.58
CA TYR A 153 4.72 4.71 1.03
C TYR A 153 5.42 3.46 1.53
N SER A 154 5.78 2.57 0.61
CA SER A 154 6.53 1.36 0.93
C SER A 154 7.82 1.67 1.69
N GLY A 155 8.16 0.82 2.66
CA GLY A 155 9.38 0.94 3.46
C GLY A 155 9.45 2.19 4.34
N SER A 156 8.34 2.91 4.55
CA SER A 156 8.34 4.09 5.40
C SER A 156 8.29 3.74 6.88
N GLU A 157 9.26 4.23 7.65
CA GLU A 157 9.18 4.27 9.11
C GLU A 157 8.33 5.46 9.61
N VAL A 158 7.77 5.33 10.80
CA VAL A 158 6.87 6.32 11.44
C VAL A 158 7.52 7.70 11.58
N ALA A 159 8.86 7.78 11.65
CA ALA A 159 9.60 9.04 11.74
C ALA A 159 9.37 9.95 10.52
N ARG A 160 9.17 9.36 9.33
CA ARG A 160 8.92 10.12 8.08
C ARG A 160 7.54 10.79 8.06
N TRP A 161 6.62 10.31 8.89
CA TRP A 161 5.26 10.82 9.03
C TRP A 161 5.10 11.84 10.15
N ALA A 162 6.00 11.83 11.13
CA ALA A 162 6.04 12.80 12.22
C ALA A 162 6.40 14.21 11.70
N ALA A 163 6.13 15.25 12.50
CA ALA A 163 6.54 16.61 12.17
C ALA A 163 8.06 16.68 11.90
N GLY A 164 8.45 17.29 10.77
CA GLY A 164 9.83 17.32 10.28
C GLY A 164 10.23 16.14 9.38
N GLY A 165 9.43 15.08 9.32
CA GLY A 165 9.56 14.00 8.35
C GLY A 165 9.09 14.42 6.95
N ASP A 166 9.61 13.78 5.91
CA ASP A 166 9.39 14.18 4.52
C ASP A 166 8.00 13.81 3.95
N PHE A 167 7.27 12.91 4.60
CA PHE A 167 5.87 12.62 4.26
C PHE A 167 4.86 13.45 5.03
N ASN A 168 5.26 14.12 6.11
CA ASN A 168 4.37 14.96 6.90
C ASN A 168 3.80 16.15 6.09
N PRO A 169 4.59 16.90 5.28
CA PRO A 169 4.03 17.91 4.39
C PRO A 169 3.04 17.34 3.36
N VAL A 170 3.32 16.14 2.84
CA VAL A 170 2.44 15.48 1.87
C VAL A 170 1.12 15.05 2.53
N LEU A 171 1.16 14.61 3.79
CA LEU A 171 -0.02 14.33 4.60
C LEU A 171 -0.90 15.58 4.76
N VAL A 172 -0.29 16.71 5.10
CA VAL A 172 -0.99 17.99 5.22
C VAL A 172 -1.64 18.38 3.91
N ASP A 173 -0.92 18.27 2.78
CA ASP A 173 -1.45 18.58 1.46
C ASP A 173 -2.62 17.66 1.08
N THR A 174 -2.53 16.36 1.37
CA THR A 174 -3.63 15.41 1.13
C THR A 174 -4.87 15.75 1.93
N VAL A 175 -4.72 16.09 3.23
CA VAL A 175 -5.85 16.51 4.07
C VAL A 175 -6.49 17.79 3.52
N LYS A 176 -5.67 18.78 3.15
CA LYS A 176 -6.17 20.02 2.57
C LYS A 176 -6.91 19.80 1.25
N GLN A 177 -6.38 18.95 0.37
CA GLN A 177 -7.05 18.61 -0.89
C GLN A 177 -8.43 17.97 -0.66
N LEU A 178 -8.56 17.09 0.34
CA LEU A 178 -9.86 16.52 0.70
C LEU A 178 -10.84 17.60 1.19
N GLN A 179 -10.38 18.49 2.07
CA GLN A 179 -11.18 19.59 2.59
C GLN A 179 -11.61 20.57 1.49
N ASP A 180 -10.70 20.93 0.58
CA ASP A 180 -10.97 21.79 -0.57
C ASP A 180 -11.98 21.14 -1.54
N SER A 181 -12.07 19.80 -1.56
CA SER A 181 -13.09 19.03 -2.27
C SER A 181 -14.40 18.85 -1.50
N GLY A 182 -14.54 19.46 -0.32
CA GLY A 182 -15.73 19.38 0.52
C GLY A 182 -15.82 18.10 1.36
N TYR A 183 -14.74 17.32 1.46
CA TYR A 183 -14.70 16.11 2.27
C TYR A 183 -14.13 16.35 3.67
N ARG A 184 -14.83 15.84 4.67
CA ARG A 184 -14.34 15.61 6.03
C ARG A 184 -14.00 14.14 6.18
N VAL A 185 -12.76 13.85 6.55
CA VAL A 185 -12.32 12.48 6.88
C VAL A 185 -13.22 11.92 7.98
N THR A 186 -13.71 10.68 7.82
CA THR A 186 -14.51 9.99 8.84
C THR A 186 -13.69 8.98 9.61
N ASN A 187 -12.66 8.38 8.98
CA ASN A 187 -11.80 7.39 9.60
C ASN A 187 -10.38 7.53 9.03
N VAL A 188 -9.38 7.52 9.91
CA VAL A 188 -7.98 7.41 9.52
C VAL A 188 -7.54 5.97 9.81
N LEU A 189 -7.04 5.27 8.80
CA LEU A 189 -6.61 3.87 8.91
C LEU A 189 -5.09 3.81 8.76
N TRP A 190 -4.38 3.45 9.83
CA TRP A 190 -2.92 3.38 9.86
C TRP A 190 -2.43 1.95 9.86
N VAL A 191 -1.75 1.53 8.79
CA VAL A 191 -1.13 0.20 8.66
C VAL A 191 0.36 0.34 8.38
N GLN A 192 1.15 0.33 9.45
CA GLN A 192 2.61 0.48 9.40
C GLN A 192 3.24 0.00 10.69
N GLY A 193 4.46 -0.56 10.56
CA GLY A 193 5.33 -0.88 11.70
C GLY A 193 6.42 -1.87 11.35
N GLU A 194 6.30 -2.58 10.22
CA GLU A 194 7.29 -3.55 9.77
C GLU A 194 8.66 -2.89 9.54
N ALA A 195 8.70 -1.69 8.96
CA ALA A 195 9.96 -0.96 8.76
C ALA A 195 10.59 -0.52 10.09
N ASP A 196 9.80 -0.05 11.05
CA ASP A 196 10.29 0.37 12.37
C ASP A 196 10.85 -0.80 13.18
N LEU A 197 10.27 -1.99 13.04
CA LEU A 197 10.80 -3.18 13.71
C LEU A 197 12.20 -3.52 13.19
N VAL A 198 12.39 -3.42 11.88
CA VAL A 198 13.67 -3.69 11.20
C VAL A 198 14.72 -2.64 11.59
N MET A 199 14.31 -1.38 11.71
CA MET A 199 15.17 -0.27 12.12
C MET A 199 15.50 -0.28 13.62
N GLY A 200 14.87 -1.16 14.41
CA GLY A 200 15.09 -1.23 15.86
C GLY A 200 14.50 -0.03 16.61
N THR A 201 13.45 0.60 16.09
CA THR A 201 12.76 1.72 16.75
C THR A 201 12.23 1.27 18.11
N THR A 202 12.52 2.05 19.16
CA THR A 202 12.02 1.76 20.51
C THR A 202 10.52 2.04 20.61
N ALA A 203 9.86 1.46 21.62
CA ALA A 203 8.43 1.64 21.82
C ALA A 203 8.09 3.11 22.09
N GLU A 204 8.96 3.80 22.85
CA GLU A 204 8.81 5.21 23.20
C GLU A 204 8.96 6.11 21.97
N ALA A 205 9.98 5.86 21.13
CA ALA A 205 10.20 6.63 19.92
C ALA A 205 9.06 6.42 18.91
N TYR A 206 8.56 5.19 18.78
CA TYR A 206 7.39 4.91 17.93
C TYR A 206 6.17 5.70 18.40
N GLN A 207 5.88 5.64 19.71
CA GLN A 207 4.75 6.37 20.32
C GLN A 207 4.86 7.87 20.11
N GLU A 208 6.01 8.47 20.38
CA GLU A 208 6.24 9.90 20.22
C GLU A 208 6.01 10.35 18.77
N ARG A 209 6.61 9.64 17.81
CA ARG A 209 6.51 9.96 16.38
C ARG A 209 5.10 9.75 15.84
N PHE A 210 4.43 8.67 16.24
CA PHE A 210 3.04 8.44 15.86
C PHE A 210 2.13 9.54 16.41
N MET A 211 2.29 9.90 17.69
CA MET A 211 1.51 10.99 18.30
C MET A 211 1.82 12.35 17.64
N SER A 212 3.07 12.59 17.23
CA SER A 212 3.43 13.76 16.43
C SER A 212 2.64 13.84 15.12
N MET A 213 2.55 12.73 14.37
CA MET A 213 1.72 12.65 13.16
C MET A 213 0.23 12.87 13.47
N VAL A 214 -0.30 12.25 14.53
CA VAL A 214 -1.71 12.47 14.94
C VAL A 214 -1.95 13.93 15.31
N ASN A 215 -1.01 14.58 15.98
CA ASN A 215 -1.10 16.01 16.30
C ASN A 215 -1.13 16.87 15.04
N THR A 216 -0.33 16.54 14.00
CA THR A 216 -0.43 17.19 12.69
C THR A 216 -1.84 17.03 12.11
N LEU A 217 -2.40 15.81 12.11
CA LEU A 217 -3.78 15.59 11.64
C LEU A 217 -4.79 16.47 12.38
N ARG A 218 -4.70 16.56 13.71
CA ARG A 218 -5.60 17.39 14.54
C ARG A 218 -5.44 18.88 14.24
N GLN A 219 -4.20 19.36 14.12
CA GLN A 219 -3.91 20.76 13.78
C GLN A 219 -4.49 21.16 12.42
N HIS A 220 -4.63 20.19 11.50
CA HIS A 220 -5.24 20.38 10.20
C HIS A 220 -6.72 19.96 10.15
N GLY A 221 -7.40 19.90 11.30
CA GLY A 221 -8.86 19.74 11.38
C GLY A 221 -9.39 18.33 11.13
N VAL A 222 -8.53 17.31 11.14
CA VAL A 222 -8.98 15.91 11.11
C VAL A 222 -9.31 15.49 12.53
N GLU A 223 -10.59 15.53 12.90
CA GLU A 223 -11.07 15.08 14.22
C GLU A 223 -11.44 13.59 14.26
N ALA A 224 -11.45 12.93 13.10
CA ALA A 224 -11.81 11.52 12.94
C ALA A 224 -10.99 10.58 13.83
N PRO A 225 -11.57 9.45 14.27
CA PRO A 225 -10.81 8.40 14.93
C PRO A 225 -9.66 7.89 14.06
N VAL A 226 -8.51 7.67 14.70
CA VAL A 226 -7.32 7.08 14.09
C VAL A 226 -7.22 5.63 14.54
N TYR A 227 -7.41 4.70 13.61
CA TYR A 227 -7.28 3.27 13.87
C TYR A 227 -5.84 2.84 13.62
N ILE A 228 -5.16 2.41 14.68
CA ILE A 228 -3.79 1.92 14.62
C ILE A 228 -3.79 0.39 14.53
N SER A 229 -3.32 -0.15 13.41
CA SER A 229 -3.12 -1.59 13.25
C SER A 229 -1.94 -2.10 14.06
N ILE A 230 -2.01 -3.39 14.42
CA ILE A 230 -0.82 -4.17 14.79
C ILE A 230 -0.28 -4.79 13.50
N ALA A 231 0.86 -4.26 13.05
CA ALA A 231 1.46 -4.58 11.77
C ALA A 231 2.98 -4.46 11.88
N SER A 232 3.64 -5.55 12.29
CA SER A 232 5.10 -5.62 12.42
C SER A 232 5.69 -6.86 11.73
N LYS A 233 4.85 -7.76 11.19
CA LYS A 233 5.27 -8.98 10.51
C LYS A 233 5.61 -8.77 9.03
N CYS A 234 6.89 -9.01 8.69
CA CYS A 234 7.40 -9.22 7.34
C CYS A 234 8.47 -10.33 7.40
N LEU A 235 8.24 -11.46 6.72
CA LEU A 235 8.98 -12.72 6.95
C LEU A 235 10.11 -13.01 5.93
N GLU A 236 10.42 -12.07 5.04
CA GLU A 236 11.43 -12.25 3.99
C GLU A 236 12.50 -11.14 4.06
N PRO A 237 13.77 -11.48 4.35
CA PRO A 237 14.87 -10.51 4.42
C PRO A 237 15.06 -9.69 3.14
N SER A 238 14.80 -10.26 1.96
CA SER A 238 14.85 -9.50 0.70
C SER A 238 13.73 -8.47 0.55
N ASN A 239 12.66 -8.60 1.34
CA ASN A 239 11.61 -7.60 1.52
C ASN A 239 11.87 -6.68 2.72
N GLY A 240 13.06 -6.76 3.32
CA GLY A 240 13.47 -5.97 4.48
C GLY A 240 13.08 -6.60 5.82
N GLY A 241 12.44 -7.76 5.85
CA GLY A 241 11.94 -8.40 7.07
C GLY A 241 12.94 -9.31 7.79
N PHE A 242 12.43 -10.12 8.71
CA PHE A 242 13.17 -11.16 9.43
C PHE A 242 12.69 -12.54 9.01
N LYS A 243 13.54 -13.57 9.04
CA LYS A 243 13.10 -14.94 8.70
C LYS A 243 12.04 -15.49 9.65
N GLU A 244 12.03 -14.99 10.88
CA GLU A 244 11.07 -15.35 11.92
C GLU A 244 10.48 -14.08 12.50
N HIS A 245 9.18 -14.12 12.78
CA HIS A 245 8.50 -13.02 13.42
C HIS A 245 8.68 -13.06 14.94
N ILE A 246 8.86 -11.89 15.55
CA ILE A 246 8.93 -11.72 17.00
C ILE A 246 7.61 -11.08 17.46
N PRO A 247 6.64 -11.85 18.01
CA PRO A 247 5.30 -11.33 18.30
C PRO A 247 5.28 -10.24 19.38
N ASP A 248 6.09 -10.39 20.44
CA ASP A 248 6.29 -9.35 21.45
C ASP A 248 7.55 -8.55 21.12
N ASN A 249 7.35 -7.46 20.40
CA ASN A 249 8.40 -6.53 20.05
C ASN A 249 8.03 -5.08 20.44
N ALA A 250 9.00 -4.18 20.36
CA ALA A 250 8.82 -2.78 20.79
C ALA A 250 7.72 -2.05 20.00
N VAL A 251 7.59 -2.33 18.70
CA VAL A 251 6.57 -1.71 17.83
C VAL A 251 5.17 -2.23 18.18
N VAL A 252 5.02 -3.54 18.37
CA VAL A 252 3.73 -4.13 18.80
C VAL A 252 3.30 -3.58 20.15
N ARG A 253 4.22 -3.50 21.12
CA ARG A 253 3.93 -2.89 22.44
C ARG A 253 3.49 -1.44 22.33
N ALA A 254 4.12 -0.65 21.46
CA ALA A 254 3.72 0.72 21.18
C ALA A 254 2.32 0.80 20.54
N GLN A 255 2.05 0.02 19.50
CA GLN A 255 0.76 -0.03 18.81
C GLN A 255 -0.38 -0.40 19.78
N MET A 256 -0.16 -1.40 20.64
CA MET A 256 -1.12 -1.81 21.67
C MET A 256 -1.33 -0.78 22.77
N ALA A 257 -0.29 -0.03 23.15
CA ALA A 257 -0.42 1.03 24.15
C ALA A 257 -1.18 2.24 23.60
N LEU A 258 -0.87 2.65 22.36
CA LEU A 258 -1.51 3.77 21.67
C LEU A 258 -3.00 3.55 21.47
N SER A 259 -3.44 2.33 21.09
CA SER A 259 -4.87 2.02 20.92
C SER A 259 -5.69 2.15 22.22
N LYS A 260 -5.02 2.16 23.38
CA LYS A 260 -5.63 2.31 24.72
C LYS A 260 -5.37 3.67 25.35
N SER A 261 -4.67 4.57 24.66
CA SER A 261 -4.18 5.84 25.21
C SER A 261 -5.22 6.96 25.27
N GLY A 262 -6.38 6.79 24.64
CA GLY A 262 -7.35 7.87 24.41
C GLY A 262 -7.03 8.69 23.15
N HIS A 263 -7.27 10.00 23.16
CA HIS A 263 -6.93 10.93 22.06
C HIS A 263 -7.62 10.66 20.70
N GLY A 264 -8.74 9.92 20.72
CA GLY A 264 -9.41 9.49 19.49
C GLY A 264 -8.62 8.45 18.71
N ILE A 265 -7.69 7.74 19.36
CA ILE A 265 -7.00 6.58 18.79
C ILE A 265 -7.80 5.33 19.16
N ARG A 266 -8.00 4.44 18.18
CA ARG A 266 -8.78 3.21 18.32
C ARG A 266 -7.98 2.02 17.82
N GLU A 267 -8.36 0.83 18.28
CA GLU A 267 -7.76 -0.42 17.81
C GLU A 267 -8.07 -0.66 16.33
N GLY A 268 -7.03 -0.80 15.52
CA GLY A 268 -7.11 -1.23 14.13
C GLY A 268 -6.93 -2.74 13.98
N VAL A 269 -6.85 -3.22 12.74
CA VAL A 269 -6.66 -4.66 12.47
C VAL A 269 -5.31 -5.14 13.00
N ASN A 270 -5.32 -6.23 13.76
CA ASN A 270 -4.10 -6.94 14.15
C ASN A 270 -3.72 -7.96 13.06
N SER A 271 -2.97 -7.49 12.07
CA SER A 271 -2.52 -8.32 10.94
C SER A 271 -1.45 -9.35 11.32
N ASP A 272 -0.71 -9.10 12.42
CA ASP A 272 0.30 -10.03 12.92
C ASP A 272 -0.34 -11.30 13.49
N ALA A 273 -1.50 -11.18 14.15
CA ALA A 273 -2.26 -12.31 14.67
C ALA A 273 -3.25 -12.90 13.64
N LEU A 274 -3.87 -12.05 12.81
CA LEU A 274 -4.90 -12.47 11.86
C LEU A 274 -4.35 -13.29 10.69
N LEU A 275 -3.12 -12.97 10.24
CA LEU A 275 -2.55 -13.50 9.01
C LEU A 275 -1.37 -14.43 9.28
N ASP A 276 -1.37 -15.57 8.58
CA ASP A 276 -0.28 -16.53 8.53
C ASP A 276 0.63 -16.30 7.30
N GLY A 277 1.52 -17.26 7.02
CA GLY A 277 2.42 -17.20 5.87
C GLY A 277 1.70 -17.38 4.53
N ASP A 278 0.68 -18.26 4.47
CA ASP A 278 -0.08 -18.52 3.24
C ASP A 278 -0.91 -17.30 2.82
N ASP A 279 -1.27 -16.46 3.78
CA ASP A 279 -1.91 -15.17 3.54
C ASP A 279 -0.97 -14.10 2.95
N ARG A 280 0.33 -14.39 2.80
CA ARG A 280 1.35 -13.45 2.28
C ARG A 280 2.07 -14.04 1.07
N TYR A 281 1.94 -13.41 -0.09
CA TYR A 281 2.40 -14.03 -1.34
C TYR A 281 3.93 -13.99 -1.53
N ASP A 282 4.63 -13.14 -0.77
CA ASP A 282 6.09 -13.01 -0.74
C ASP A 282 6.62 -13.00 0.70
N ASP A 283 5.89 -13.70 1.59
CA ASP A 283 6.15 -13.77 3.02
C ASP A 283 6.08 -12.41 3.76
N CYS A 284 5.76 -11.31 3.06
CA CYS A 284 5.65 -9.97 3.65
C CYS A 284 4.32 -9.30 3.33
N HIS A 285 3.89 -9.30 2.07
CA HIS A 285 2.74 -8.55 1.60
C HIS A 285 1.51 -9.43 1.43
N PHE A 286 0.33 -8.87 1.70
CA PHE A 286 -0.91 -9.64 1.72
C PHE A 286 -1.25 -10.21 0.33
N GLY A 287 -1.46 -11.53 0.27
CA GLY A 287 -2.06 -12.24 -0.86
C GLY A 287 -3.57 -12.01 -0.96
N SER A 288 -4.25 -12.76 -1.82
CA SER A 288 -5.71 -12.65 -1.99
C SER A 288 -6.45 -12.94 -0.68
N THR A 289 -6.13 -14.08 -0.05
CA THR A 289 -6.78 -14.50 1.21
C THR A 289 -6.48 -13.54 2.35
N GLY A 290 -5.24 -13.06 2.45
CA GLY A 290 -4.85 -12.07 3.46
C GLY A 290 -5.57 -10.73 3.28
N GLY A 291 -5.71 -10.26 2.04
CA GLY A 291 -6.49 -9.06 1.72
C GLY A 291 -7.97 -9.21 2.06
N GLU A 292 -8.57 -10.37 1.79
CA GLU A 292 -9.96 -10.67 2.16
C GLU A 292 -10.17 -10.69 3.69
N LYS A 293 -9.30 -11.39 4.42
CA LYS A 293 -9.31 -11.44 5.89
C LYS A 293 -9.17 -10.04 6.48
N ALA A 294 -8.19 -9.26 6.01
CA ALA A 294 -7.96 -7.89 6.47
C ALA A 294 -9.15 -6.97 6.17
N SER A 295 -9.71 -7.04 4.96
CA SER A 295 -10.91 -6.30 4.57
C SER A 295 -12.10 -6.60 5.49
N GLN A 296 -12.34 -7.89 5.78
CA GLN A 296 -13.44 -8.30 6.66
C GLN A 296 -13.21 -7.85 8.11
N ALA A 297 -11.97 -7.91 8.60
CA ALA A 297 -11.62 -7.44 9.94
C ALA A 297 -11.84 -5.92 10.08
N TRP A 298 -11.43 -5.14 9.08
CA TRP A 298 -11.71 -3.70 9.03
C TRP A 298 -13.22 -3.41 9.01
N LEU A 299 -13.99 -4.13 8.19
CA LEU A 299 -15.44 -3.97 8.15
C LEU A 299 -16.08 -4.16 9.54
N ASN A 300 -15.63 -5.18 10.28
CA ASN A 300 -16.15 -5.46 11.61
C ASN A 300 -15.85 -4.33 12.61
N LEU A 301 -14.63 -3.77 12.58
CA LEU A 301 -14.22 -2.65 13.44
C LEU A 301 -15.01 -1.36 13.13
N LEU A 302 -15.17 -1.04 11.85
CA LEU A 302 -15.90 0.17 11.45
C LEU A 302 -17.41 0.05 11.76
N ARG A 303 -17.95 -1.18 11.76
CA ARG A 303 -19.33 -1.49 12.15
C ARG A 303 -19.63 -1.29 13.63
N SER A 304 -18.73 -1.77 14.49
CA SER A 304 -18.95 -1.71 15.93
C SER A 304 -18.99 -0.26 16.42
N ASP A 305 -18.18 0.60 15.82
CA ASP A 305 -18.07 1.99 16.22
C ASP A 305 -19.26 2.84 15.80
N GLY A 306 -19.79 2.64 14.60
CA GLY A 306 -21.00 3.34 14.15
C GLY A 306 -22.23 3.06 15.05
N ARG A 307 -22.29 1.89 15.69
CA ARG A 307 -23.35 1.55 16.67
C ARG A 307 -23.17 2.24 18.02
N LEU A 308 -21.93 2.44 18.45
CA LEU A 308 -21.60 3.10 19.72
C LEU A 308 -21.85 4.61 19.65
N GLU A 309 -21.71 5.22 18.47
CA GLU A 309 -22.02 6.63 18.24
C GLU A 309 -23.53 6.88 18.07
N SER A 310 -24.30 5.95 17.48
CA SER A 310 -25.76 6.08 17.35
C SER A 310 -26.55 5.83 18.63
N SER A 311 -25.89 5.36 19.69
CA SER A 311 -26.52 5.02 21.00
C SER A 311 -26.21 6.04 22.10
N ARG A 312 -25.57 7.16 21.76
CA ARG A 312 -25.36 8.33 22.60
C ARG A 312 -26.22 9.49 22.11
#